data_AF-A0A7S0K936-F1
#
_entry.id   AF-A0A7S0K936-F1
#
_cell.length_a   1.000
_cell.length_b   1.000
_cell.length_c   1.000
_cell.angle_alpha   90.00
_cell.angle_beta   90.00
_cell.angle_gamma   90.00
#
_symmetry.space_group_name_H-M   'P 1'
#
loop_
_entity.id
_entity.type
_entity.pdbx_description
1 polymer ?
#
loop_
_entity_poly.entity_id
_entity_poly.type
_entity_poly.pdbx_seq_one_letter_code
_entity_poly.pdbx_strand_id
1 'polypeptide(L)'
;KIRDCVFERNESDGGSAIDVWFDDNGVSNGMDVTVQGCSFIDNTGEDGVIVVQGGSLIVENSVFSGTKGGWTIEVYKGGTMDVSNSCFVDNYGPVYLYAGSYVINNLNNYGENTENDPDYVCSGLLEEGASFVCSKFSASSCMAQPLTTVRGVGNGSSDKTTEQALMVTLIVFALAGGAWYFMKKKRKFSPKKFDDDPINMNGNDVGDDDSGSLTFKEHHDDDIVRPIYV
;
A
#
# COMPACT_ATOMS: atom_id res chain seq x y z
N LYS A 1 0.28 -4.95 14.69
CA LYS A 1 0.18 -3.49 14.50
C LYS A 1 1.49 -2.98 13.92
N ILE A 2 1.42 -2.18 12.85
CA ILE A 2 2.56 -1.62 12.11
C ILE A 2 2.44 -0.10 12.19
N ARG A 3 3.51 0.60 12.57
CA ARG A 3 3.47 2.05 12.73
C ARG A 3 4.78 2.73 12.38
N ASP A 4 4.69 4.01 12.04
CA ASP A 4 5.83 4.93 11.87
C ASP A 4 6.91 4.36 10.95
N CYS A 5 6.48 3.80 9.82
CA CYS A 5 7.29 2.96 8.95
C CYS A 5 7.38 3.49 7.52
N VAL A 6 8.40 3.05 6.80
CA VAL A 6 8.57 3.37 5.37
C VAL A 6 8.74 2.07 4.59
N PHE A 7 7.85 1.86 3.61
CA PHE A 7 7.92 0.79 2.62
C PHE A 7 8.22 1.42 1.27
N GLU A 8 9.41 1.20 0.73
CA GLU A 8 9.87 1.89 -0.46
C GLU A 8 10.38 0.91 -1.50
N ARG A 9 9.88 1.04 -2.75
CA ARG A 9 10.32 0.24 -3.91
C ARG A 9 10.25 -1.29 -3.70
N ASN A 10 9.26 -1.77 -2.98
CA ASN A 10 8.99 -3.20 -2.95
C ASN A 10 8.34 -3.64 -4.28
N GLU A 11 8.73 -4.81 -4.76
CA GLU A 11 8.22 -5.40 -6.01
C GLU A 11 7.73 -6.83 -5.76
N SER A 12 6.50 -7.14 -6.17
CA SER A 12 5.90 -8.48 -6.00
C SER A 12 4.88 -8.78 -7.10
N ASP A 13 4.66 -10.05 -7.37
CA ASP A 13 3.57 -10.53 -8.23
C ASP A 13 2.22 -10.59 -7.46
N GLY A 14 2.21 -10.25 -6.16
CA GLY A 14 1.02 -10.13 -5.30
C GLY A 14 0.98 -8.79 -4.56
N GLY A 15 0.66 -8.78 -3.26
CA GLY A 15 0.76 -7.59 -2.42
C GLY A 15 2.23 -7.22 -2.20
N SER A 16 2.65 -6.05 -2.67
CA SER A 16 4.09 -5.70 -2.67
C SER A 16 4.67 -5.35 -1.31
N ALA A 17 3.86 -4.87 -0.35
CA ALA A 17 4.36 -4.53 0.98
C ALA A 17 3.75 -5.41 2.09
N ILE A 18 2.42 -5.56 2.11
CA ILE A 18 1.70 -6.24 3.19
C ILE A 18 0.62 -7.14 2.60
N ASP A 19 0.63 -8.41 3.00
CA ASP A 19 -0.47 -9.35 2.78
C ASP A 19 -1.18 -9.61 4.11
N VAL A 20 -2.48 -9.32 4.19
CA VAL A 20 -3.36 -9.68 5.31
C VAL A 20 -4.15 -10.91 4.91
N TRP A 21 -3.99 -12.01 5.64
CA TRP A 21 -4.49 -13.32 5.25
C TRP A 21 -5.45 -13.95 6.25
N PHE A 22 -6.14 -14.99 5.79
CA PHE A 22 -6.94 -15.91 6.59
C PHE A 22 -6.35 -17.33 6.51
N ASP A 23 -6.37 -18.10 7.59
CA ASP A 23 -5.97 -19.51 7.58
C ASP A 23 -7.13 -20.40 7.08
N ASP A 24 -6.93 -21.03 5.92
CA ASP A 24 -7.87 -21.94 5.25
C ASP A 24 -8.31 -23.16 6.08
N ASN A 25 -7.66 -23.44 7.22
CA ASN A 25 -8.04 -24.55 8.09
C ASN A 25 -9.39 -24.36 8.81
N GLY A 26 -10.07 -23.22 8.66
CA GLY A 26 -11.45 -23.04 9.08
C GLY A 26 -11.66 -22.98 10.60
N VAL A 27 -10.57 -22.81 11.37
CA VAL A 27 -10.59 -22.73 12.84
C VAL A 27 -10.08 -21.38 13.37
N SER A 28 -9.47 -20.52 12.54
CA SER A 28 -8.82 -19.29 13.01
C SER A 28 -9.52 -18.02 12.53
N ASN A 29 -9.48 -16.97 13.35
CA ASN A 29 -9.98 -15.63 13.02
C ASN A 29 -9.02 -15.01 11.99
N GLY A 30 -9.54 -14.35 10.96
CA GLY A 30 -8.70 -13.62 10.02
C GLY A 30 -7.81 -12.59 10.74
N MET A 31 -6.66 -12.29 10.15
CA MET A 31 -5.70 -11.36 10.76
C MET A 31 -6.31 -9.97 10.92
N ASP A 32 -6.09 -9.36 12.10
CA ASP A 32 -6.47 -7.98 12.37
C ASP A 32 -5.20 -7.10 12.37
N VAL A 33 -5.01 -6.35 11.29
CA VAL A 33 -3.82 -5.53 11.06
C VAL A 33 -4.17 -4.06 11.10
N THR A 34 -3.43 -3.30 11.90
CA THR A 34 -3.48 -1.84 11.92
C THR A 34 -2.18 -1.27 11.39
N VAL A 35 -2.26 -0.42 10.37
CA VAL A 35 -1.17 0.36 9.77
C VAL A 35 -1.39 1.83 10.09
N GLN A 36 -0.44 2.46 10.77
CA GLN A 36 -0.62 3.82 11.27
C GLN A 36 0.63 4.68 11.05
N GLY A 37 0.48 5.84 10.40
CA GLY A 37 1.60 6.77 10.23
C GLY A 37 2.70 6.24 9.31
N CYS A 38 2.37 5.33 8.38
CA CYS A 38 3.36 4.74 7.48
C CYS A 38 3.38 5.43 6.10
N SER A 39 4.50 5.29 5.40
CA SER A 39 4.68 5.79 4.04
C SER A 39 5.03 4.67 3.09
N PHE A 40 4.24 4.53 2.02
CA PHE A 40 4.39 3.54 0.97
C PHE A 40 4.76 4.29 -0.32
N ILE A 41 6.02 4.18 -0.73
CA ILE A 41 6.61 5.01 -1.77
C ILE A 41 7.11 4.13 -2.93
N ASP A 42 6.62 4.39 -4.13
CA ASP A 42 7.08 3.74 -5.38
C ASP A 42 7.04 2.19 -5.35
N ASN A 43 6.09 1.62 -4.60
CA ASN A 43 5.90 0.17 -4.56
C ASN A 43 5.15 -0.32 -5.81
N THR A 44 5.49 -1.51 -6.30
CA THR A 44 4.86 -2.13 -7.47
C THR A 44 4.39 -3.54 -7.13
N GLY A 45 3.08 -3.76 -7.13
CA GLY A 45 2.49 -5.10 -6.94
C GLY A 45 1.39 -5.36 -7.95
N GLU A 46 1.34 -6.55 -8.56
CA GLU A 46 0.30 -6.88 -9.56
C GLU A 46 -1.11 -6.84 -8.95
N ASP A 47 -1.26 -7.32 -7.71
CA ASP A 47 -2.51 -7.32 -6.94
C ASP A 47 -2.60 -6.17 -5.92
N GLY A 48 -1.59 -5.30 -5.88
CA GLY A 48 -1.59 -4.07 -5.07
C GLY A 48 -0.40 -3.89 -4.13
N VAL A 49 -0.44 -2.86 -3.29
CA VAL A 49 0.59 -2.62 -2.26
C VAL A 49 0.24 -3.31 -0.96
N ILE A 50 -1.02 -3.20 -0.57
CA ILE A 50 -1.59 -3.95 0.54
C ILE A 50 -2.73 -4.81 0.00
N VAL A 51 -2.66 -6.11 0.24
CA VAL A 51 -3.70 -7.05 -0.17
C VAL A 51 -4.36 -7.65 1.06
N VAL A 52 -5.69 -7.65 1.10
CA VAL A 52 -6.49 -8.17 2.20
C VAL A 52 -7.31 -9.36 1.72
N GLN A 53 -6.81 -10.56 1.95
CA GLN A 53 -7.43 -11.85 1.60
C GLN A 53 -8.06 -12.48 2.83
N GLY A 54 -9.14 -11.83 3.31
CA GLY A 54 -9.75 -12.15 4.60
C GLY A 54 -9.17 -11.29 5.73
N GLY A 55 -9.81 -11.34 6.91
CA GLY A 55 -9.41 -10.55 8.07
C GLY A 55 -9.83 -9.08 8.02
N SER A 56 -9.14 -8.24 8.79
CA SER A 56 -9.42 -6.82 8.95
C SER A 56 -8.17 -5.97 8.81
N LEU A 57 -8.27 -4.92 8.01
CA LEU A 57 -7.23 -3.91 7.84
C LEU A 57 -7.75 -2.55 8.33
N ILE A 58 -6.99 -1.91 9.21
CA ILE A 58 -7.18 -0.51 9.59
C ILE A 58 -5.99 0.29 9.09
N VAL A 59 -6.22 1.29 8.24
CA VAL A 59 -5.19 2.21 7.75
C VAL A 59 -5.50 3.63 8.20
N GLU A 60 -4.58 4.20 8.97
CA GLU A 60 -4.73 5.54 9.52
C GLU A 60 -3.50 6.41 9.24
N ASN A 61 -3.74 7.68 8.92
CA ASN A 61 -2.71 8.71 8.83
C ASN A 61 -1.50 8.28 7.97
N SER A 62 -1.73 7.53 6.89
CA SER A 62 -0.66 6.94 6.08
C SER A 62 -0.63 7.57 4.69
N VAL A 63 0.55 7.55 4.06
CA VAL A 63 0.78 8.10 2.72
C VAL A 63 1.11 6.98 1.77
N PHE A 64 0.45 6.97 0.62
CA PHE A 64 0.74 6.09 -0.51
C PHE A 64 1.04 6.96 -1.72
N SER A 65 2.24 6.82 -2.28
CA SER A 65 2.72 7.66 -3.37
C SER A 65 3.40 6.86 -4.45
N GLY A 66 3.05 7.13 -5.73
CA GLY A 66 3.74 6.56 -6.88
C GLY A 66 3.54 5.06 -7.08
N THR A 67 2.51 4.47 -6.48
CA THR A 67 2.32 3.01 -6.47
C THR A 67 1.75 2.50 -7.79
N LYS A 68 2.25 1.35 -8.27
CA LYS A 68 1.96 0.81 -9.62
C LYS A 68 1.60 -0.68 -9.61
N GLY A 69 1.10 -1.16 -10.75
CA GLY A 69 0.71 -2.56 -10.96
C GLY A 69 -0.80 -2.72 -10.84
N GLY A 70 -1.28 -2.95 -9.62
CA GLY A 70 -2.68 -2.99 -9.22
C GLY A 70 -3.10 -1.77 -8.41
N TRP A 71 -4.30 -1.83 -7.83
CA TRP A 71 -4.78 -0.77 -6.95
C TRP A 71 -3.95 -0.74 -5.65
N THR A 72 -3.85 0.42 -5.00
CA THR A 72 -2.95 0.59 -3.85
C THR A 72 -3.32 -0.38 -2.71
N ILE A 73 -4.62 -0.47 -2.42
CA ILE A 73 -5.18 -1.44 -1.47
C ILE A 73 -6.24 -2.25 -2.21
N GLU A 74 -6.10 -3.58 -2.18
CA GLU A 74 -7.10 -4.50 -2.72
C GLU A 74 -7.68 -5.37 -1.60
N VAL A 75 -9.01 -5.33 -1.46
CA VAL A 75 -9.72 -6.09 -0.41
C VAL A 75 -10.56 -7.17 -1.07
N TYR A 76 -10.12 -8.41 -0.90
CA TYR A 76 -10.78 -9.59 -1.43
C TYR A 76 -11.93 -10.05 -0.53
N LYS A 77 -12.70 -11.01 -1.05
CA LYS A 77 -13.89 -11.56 -0.38
C LYS A 77 -13.60 -11.95 1.07
N GLY A 78 -14.49 -11.51 1.98
CA GLY A 78 -14.36 -11.77 3.42
C GLY A 78 -13.39 -10.84 4.14
N GLY A 79 -12.63 -10.02 3.41
CA GLY A 79 -11.81 -8.95 3.97
C GLY A 79 -12.65 -7.75 4.38
N THR A 80 -12.20 -7.06 5.43
CA THR A 80 -12.79 -5.81 5.89
C THR A 80 -11.74 -4.72 5.97
N MET A 81 -12.14 -3.48 5.70
CA MET A 81 -11.23 -2.34 5.75
C MET A 81 -11.84 -1.13 6.46
N ASP A 82 -11.04 -0.48 7.29
CA ASP A 82 -11.22 0.90 7.73
C ASP A 82 -10.05 1.73 7.17
N VAL A 83 -10.36 2.82 6.49
CA VAL A 83 -9.34 3.75 6.00
C VAL A 83 -9.71 5.18 6.39
N SER A 84 -8.81 5.85 7.10
CA SER A 84 -9.03 7.23 7.51
C SER A 84 -7.78 8.10 7.47
N ASN A 85 -8.01 9.39 7.22
CA ASN A 85 -6.99 10.45 7.24
C ASN A 85 -5.74 10.12 6.42
N SER A 86 -5.88 9.32 5.35
CA SER A 86 -4.77 8.81 4.55
C SER A 86 -4.73 9.46 3.17
N CYS A 87 -3.55 9.47 2.57
CA CYS A 87 -3.30 10.16 1.30
C CYS A 87 -2.86 9.17 0.22
N PHE A 88 -3.43 9.32 -0.97
CA PHE A 88 -3.12 8.52 -2.15
C PHE A 88 -2.76 9.49 -3.28
N VAL A 89 -1.52 9.45 -3.76
CA VAL A 89 -1.00 10.42 -4.72
C VAL A 89 -0.26 9.71 -5.83
N ASP A 90 -0.58 10.01 -7.09
CA ASP A 90 0.12 9.44 -8.27
C ASP A 90 0.09 7.90 -8.32
N ASN A 91 -0.98 7.28 -7.83
CA ASN A 91 -1.15 5.82 -7.77
C ASN A 91 -2.00 5.31 -8.94
N TYR A 92 -1.89 4.01 -9.27
CA TYR A 92 -2.76 3.37 -10.28
C TYR A 92 -4.26 3.53 -9.97
N GLY A 93 -4.63 3.24 -8.72
CA GLY A 93 -5.94 3.45 -8.12
C GLY A 93 -5.82 3.38 -6.60
N PRO A 94 -6.68 4.03 -5.79
CA PRO A 94 -6.51 4.04 -4.33
C PRO A 94 -6.97 2.75 -3.64
N VAL A 95 -8.27 2.46 -3.68
CA VAL A 95 -8.82 1.26 -3.02
C VAL A 95 -9.79 0.52 -3.95
N TYR A 96 -9.56 -0.78 -4.14
CA TYR A 96 -10.49 -1.67 -4.82
C TYR A 96 -11.07 -2.68 -3.83
N LEU A 97 -12.39 -2.80 -3.81
CA LEU A 97 -13.12 -3.79 -3.01
C LEU A 97 -13.75 -4.82 -3.93
N TYR A 98 -13.34 -6.07 -3.82
CA TYR A 98 -13.98 -7.16 -4.53
C TYR A 98 -15.33 -7.52 -3.92
N ALA A 99 -16.20 -8.15 -4.71
CA ALA A 99 -17.51 -8.56 -4.26
C ALA A 99 -17.44 -9.46 -3.00
N GLY A 100 -18.18 -9.06 -1.96
CA GLY A 100 -18.20 -9.77 -0.68
C GLY A 100 -17.10 -9.35 0.32
N SER A 101 -16.37 -8.28 0.03
CA SER A 101 -15.60 -7.51 1.01
C SER A 101 -16.45 -6.35 1.58
N TYR A 102 -15.96 -5.71 2.64
CA TYR A 102 -16.69 -4.60 3.29
C TYR A 102 -15.77 -3.47 3.72
N VAL A 103 -16.28 -2.25 3.59
CA VAL A 103 -15.67 -1.07 4.22
C VAL A 103 -16.48 -0.69 5.44
N ILE A 104 -15.77 -0.58 6.56
CA ILE A 104 -16.31 -0.11 7.82
C ILE A 104 -16.36 1.41 7.80
N ASN A 105 -15.25 2.07 7.44
CA ASN A 105 -15.16 3.52 7.33
C ASN A 105 -14.25 3.94 6.16
N ASN A 106 -14.60 5.09 5.55
CA ASN A 106 -13.81 5.79 4.54
C ASN A 106 -13.91 7.29 4.82
N LEU A 107 -13.06 7.81 5.71
CA LEU A 107 -13.21 9.16 6.27
C LEU A 107 -11.96 10.01 6.06
N ASN A 108 -12.14 11.25 5.60
CA ASN A 108 -11.08 12.25 5.48
C ASN A 108 -9.85 11.79 4.67
N ASN A 109 -10.04 10.87 3.74
CA ASN A 109 -8.99 10.46 2.82
C ASN A 109 -8.84 11.50 1.72
N TYR A 110 -7.65 11.56 1.15
CA TYR A 110 -7.29 12.44 0.05
C TYR A 110 -6.76 11.62 -1.13
N GLY A 111 -7.20 11.96 -2.34
CA GLY A 111 -6.75 11.33 -3.59
C GLY A 111 -6.36 12.40 -4.61
N GLU A 112 -5.14 12.31 -5.13
CA GLU A 112 -4.66 13.17 -6.21
C GLU A 112 -3.99 12.34 -7.31
N ASN A 113 -4.40 12.58 -8.56
CA ASN A 113 -3.87 11.86 -9.72
C ASN A 113 -3.88 10.33 -9.56
N THR A 114 -5.03 9.77 -9.16
CA THR A 114 -5.20 8.33 -8.90
C THR A 114 -6.17 7.64 -9.87
N GLU A 115 -6.62 8.31 -10.93
CA GLU A 115 -7.53 7.76 -11.95
C GLU A 115 -6.71 7.18 -13.11
N ASN A 116 -5.71 6.36 -12.80
CA ASN A 116 -4.74 5.84 -13.77
C ASN A 116 -5.10 4.43 -14.27
N ASP A 117 -6.10 3.80 -13.67
CA ASP A 117 -6.71 2.57 -14.19
C ASP A 117 -7.47 2.87 -15.51
N PRO A 118 -7.08 2.27 -16.65
CA PRO A 118 -7.73 2.52 -17.93
C PRO A 118 -9.15 1.95 -18.03
N ASP A 119 -9.52 1.01 -17.15
CA ASP A 119 -10.82 0.36 -17.14
C ASP A 119 -11.82 1.06 -16.20
N TYR A 120 -11.34 1.83 -15.22
CA TYR A 120 -12.17 2.49 -14.21
C TYR A 120 -11.77 3.94 -13.94
N VAL A 121 -12.76 4.84 -13.97
CA VAL A 121 -12.56 6.25 -13.60
C VAL A 121 -12.98 6.45 -12.15
N CYS A 122 -12.04 6.28 -11.22
CA CYS A 122 -12.33 6.45 -9.79
C CYS A 122 -11.12 6.94 -8.99
N SER A 123 -11.27 8.11 -8.34
CA SER A 123 -10.25 8.78 -7.54
C SER A 123 -10.26 8.42 -6.05
N GLY A 124 -10.98 7.36 -5.68
CA GLY A 124 -11.16 6.98 -4.29
C GLY A 124 -11.32 5.48 -4.15
N LEU A 125 -12.49 5.07 -3.69
CA LEU A 125 -12.80 3.68 -3.43
C LEU A 125 -13.77 3.13 -4.48
N LEU A 126 -13.39 2.06 -5.14
CA LEU A 126 -14.22 1.36 -6.11
C LEU A 126 -14.71 0.04 -5.51
N GLU A 127 -16.03 -0.11 -5.44
CA GLU A 127 -16.69 -1.33 -4.97
C GLU A 127 -17.21 -2.15 -6.15
N GLU A 128 -16.79 -3.41 -6.21
CA GLU A 128 -17.27 -4.39 -7.17
C GLU A 128 -18.62 -4.99 -6.73
N GLY A 129 -19.57 -4.97 -7.65
CA GLY A 129 -20.90 -5.54 -7.47
C GLY A 129 -21.60 -5.77 -8.82
N ALA A 130 -22.92 -5.93 -8.81
CA ALA A 130 -23.70 -6.03 -10.05
C ALA A 130 -23.53 -4.78 -10.96
N SER A 131 -23.25 -3.64 -10.32
CA SER A 131 -22.72 -2.43 -10.94
C SER A 131 -21.58 -1.92 -10.06
N PHE A 132 -20.49 -1.47 -10.67
CA PHE A 132 -19.40 -0.82 -9.94
C PHE A 132 -19.85 0.48 -9.30
N VAL A 133 -19.45 0.71 -8.05
CA VAL A 133 -19.75 1.95 -7.32
C VAL A 133 -18.45 2.63 -6.93
N CYS A 134 -18.20 3.83 -7.47
CA CYS A 134 -17.07 4.66 -7.06
C CYS A 134 -17.49 5.67 -5.99
N SER A 135 -16.80 5.66 -4.86
CA SER A 135 -16.90 6.66 -3.80
C SER A 135 -15.62 7.51 -3.78
N LYS A 136 -15.74 8.78 -4.18
CA LYS A 136 -14.61 9.72 -4.13
C LYS A 136 -14.22 10.03 -2.69
N PHE A 137 -12.94 10.25 -2.48
CA PHE A 137 -12.42 10.72 -1.21
C PHE A 137 -12.86 12.15 -0.90
N SER A 138 -13.13 12.40 0.38
CA SER A 138 -13.82 13.63 0.83
C SER A 138 -12.88 14.77 1.19
N ALA A 139 -11.61 14.51 1.50
CA ALA A 139 -10.67 15.56 1.87
C ALA A 139 -10.20 16.33 0.62
N SER A 140 -9.99 17.64 0.78
CA SER A 140 -9.47 18.50 -0.28
C SER A 140 -7.94 18.64 -0.28
N SER A 141 -7.28 18.11 0.75
CA SER A 141 -5.82 18.15 0.89
C SER A 141 -5.32 16.96 1.70
N CYS A 142 -4.07 16.56 1.47
CA CYS A 142 -3.42 15.53 2.27
C CYS A 142 -3.15 16.01 3.70
N MET A 143 -3.60 15.24 4.70
CA MET A 143 -3.39 15.51 6.12
C MET A 143 -2.31 14.61 6.75
N ALA A 144 -2.04 13.44 6.16
CA ALA A 144 -0.97 12.56 6.61
C ALA A 144 0.40 13.17 6.29
N GLN A 145 1.36 12.98 7.19
CA GLN A 145 2.74 13.43 6.99
C GLN A 145 3.56 12.27 6.43
N PRO A 146 4.24 12.42 5.28
CA PRO A 146 5.12 11.39 4.79
C PRO A 146 6.33 11.25 5.71
N LEU A 147 6.66 10.02 6.07
CA LEU A 147 7.95 9.67 6.65
C LEU A 147 8.94 9.50 5.51
N THR A 148 10.10 10.14 5.65
CA THR A 148 11.19 9.98 4.71
C THR A 148 12.20 8.98 5.26
N THR A 149 12.76 8.16 4.38
CA THR A 149 13.92 7.35 4.71
C THR A 149 15.07 8.29 5.03
N VAL A 150 15.45 8.38 6.32
CA VAL A 150 16.71 9.05 6.69
C VAL A 150 17.83 8.16 6.19
N ARG A 151 18.25 8.35 4.93
CA ARG A 151 19.49 7.76 4.42
C ARG A 151 20.62 8.32 5.27
N GLY A 152 21.08 7.53 6.21
CA GLY A 152 22.28 7.81 6.97
C GLY A 152 23.43 7.95 5.99
N VAL A 153 23.80 9.19 5.65
CA VAL A 153 25.14 9.49 5.17
C VAL A 153 26.04 9.27 6.37
N GLY A 154 26.44 8.02 6.57
CA GLY A 154 27.51 7.63 7.47
C GLY A 154 28.84 8.14 6.94
N ASN A 155 29.08 9.44 7.07
CA ASN A 155 30.44 9.93 7.17
C ASN A 155 30.69 10.25 8.64
N GLY A 156 31.32 9.30 9.31
CA GLY A 156 32.02 9.57 10.56
C GLY A 156 33.08 10.62 10.32
N SER A 157 32.72 11.88 10.54
CA SER A 157 33.66 12.91 10.95
C SER A 157 32.98 13.72 12.02
N SER A 158 33.45 13.53 13.24
CA SER A 158 33.14 14.39 14.37
C SER A 158 33.51 15.82 13.99
N ASP A 159 32.54 16.69 13.79
CA ASP A 159 32.68 18.07 14.26
C ASP A 159 31.34 18.78 14.45
N LYS A 160 31.37 19.66 15.45
CA LYS A 160 30.23 20.24 16.15
C LYS A 160 29.42 21.24 15.33
N THR A 161 28.17 21.41 15.76
CA THR A 161 27.30 22.60 15.62
C THR A 161 26.99 23.01 14.17
N THR A 162 25.73 23.09 13.75
CA THR A 162 24.91 24.30 13.86
C THR A 162 23.50 23.96 13.37
N GLU A 163 22.48 24.53 14.01
CA GLU A 163 21.10 24.62 13.52
C GLU A 163 21.04 24.89 12.01
N GLN A 164 20.26 24.12 11.25
CA GLN A 164 19.68 24.62 10.01
C GLN A 164 18.25 24.12 9.83
N ALA A 165 17.38 25.10 9.68
CA ALA A 165 15.97 25.01 9.35
C ALA A 165 15.76 24.25 8.03
N LEU A 166 14.83 23.30 8.04
CA LEU A 166 14.34 22.64 6.85
C LEU A 166 13.11 23.39 6.33
N MET A 167 13.35 24.41 5.51
CA MET A 167 12.35 24.85 4.52
C MET A 167 12.41 23.87 3.35
N VAL A 168 11.37 23.04 3.20
CA VAL A 168 11.17 22.27 1.97
C VAL A 168 10.23 23.09 1.07
N THR A 169 10.84 23.82 0.13
CA THR A 169 10.12 24.43 -0.99
C THR A 169 9.92 23.37 -2.07
N LEU A 170 8.69 22.90 -2.25
CA LEU A 170 8.30 22.02 -3.35
C LEU A 170 8.21 22.86 -4.65
N ILE A 171 9.16 22.66 -5.56
CA ILE A 171 9.10 23.17 -6.93
C ILE A 171 8.58 22.04 -7.81
N VAL A 172 7.32 22.14 -8.23
CA VAL A 172 6.73 21.23 -9.24
C VAL A 172 7.07 21.78 -10.62
N PHE A 173 7.95 21.08 -11.35
CA PHE A 173 8.16 21.30 -12.77
C PHE A 173 7.15 20.49 -13.58
N ALA A 174 6.08 21.16 -14.04
CA ALA A 174 5.27 20.62 -15.13
C ALA A 174 6.00 20.90 -16.46
N LEU A 175 6.71 19.90 -16.98
CA LEU A 175 7.16 19.91 -18.37
C LEU A 175 6.20 19.08 -19.22
N ALA A 176 5.62 19.77 -20.19
CA ALA A 176 4.74 19.23 -21.21
C ALA A 176 5.47 18.30 -22.19
N GLY A 177 4.72 17.33 -22.70
CA GLY A 177 4.89 16.84 -24.07
C GLY A 177 5.24 15.37 -24.20
N GLY A 178 4.29 14.57 -24.71
CA GLY A 178 4.58 13.23 -25.17
C GLY A 178 3.32 12.41 -25.42
N ALA A 179 2.62 12.69 -26.51
CA ALA A 179 1.59 11.79 -27.03
C ALA A 179 2.22 10.42 -27.32
N TRP A 180 1.83 9.38 -26.58
CA TRP A 180 2.15 8.01 -26.93
C TRP A 180 0.91 7.12 -26.92
N TYR A 181 0.85 6.36 -28.00
CA TYR A 181 -0.28 5.65 -28.54
C TYR A 181 -0.30 4.23 -27.93
N PHE A 182 -1.23 3.93 -27.03
CA PHE A 182 -1.36 2.56 -26.51
C PHE A 182 -2.41 1.77 -27.30
N MET A 183 -1.91 0.76 -28.01
CA MET A 183 -2.72 -0.31 -28.58
C MET A 183 -3.43 -1.07 -27.45
N LYS A 184 -4.78 -1.12 -27.53
CA LYS A 184 -5.66 -1.91 -26.67
C LYS A 184 -5.29 -3.40 -26.73
N LYS A 185 -4.60 -3.90 -25.71
CA LYS A 185 -4.61 -5.32 -25.37
C LYS A 185 -5.64 -5.51 -24.26
N LYS A 186 -6.84 -5.99 -24.61
CA LYS A 186 -7.83 -6.43 -23.63
C LYS A 186 -7.19 -7.57 -22.83
N ARG A 187 -6.73 -7.29 -21.60
CA ARG A 187 -6.43 -8.36 -20.65
C ARG A 187 -7.79 -8.95 -20.27
N LYS A 188 -8.07 -10.17 -20.74
CA LYS A 188 -9.12 -10.97 -20.13
C LYS A 188 -8.60 -11.30 -18.74
N PHE A 189 -9.09 -10.59 -17.73
CA PHE A 189 -8.93 -11.03 -16.36
C PHE A 189 -9.73 -12.32 -16.24
N SER A 190 -9.02 -13.44 -16.37
CA SER A 190 -9.55 -14.72 -15.91
C SER A 190 -9.25 -14.71 -14.42
N PRO A 191 -10.25 -14.79 -13.53
CA PRO A 191 -9.95 -15.06 -12.13
C PRO A 191 -9.08 -16.31 -12.13
N LYS A 192 -7.81 -16.18 -11.72
CA LYS A 192 -6.99 -17.35 -11.46
C LYS A 192 -7.76 -18.09 -10.37
N LYS A 193 -8.15 -19.33 -10.66
CA LYS A 193 -8.43 -20.26 -9.58
C LYS A 193 -7.12 -20.31 -8.81
N PHE A 194 -7.14 -19.86 -7.56
CA PHE A 194 -6.07 -20.20 -6.64
C PHE A 194 -6.07 -21.72 -6.60
N ASP A 195 -4.98 -22.31 -7.09
CA ASP A 195 -4.72 -23.72 -6.85
C ASP A 195 -4.43 -23.81 -5.34
N ASP A 196 -5.25 -24.56 -4.62
CA ASP A 196 -5.20 -24.80 -3.17
C ASP A 196 -3.96 -25.62 -2.76
N ASP A 197 -2.79 -25.34 -3.34
CA ASP A 197 -1.53 -25.96 -2.93
C ASP A 197 -1.05 -25.24 -1.66
N PRO A 198 -1.02 -25.92 -0.50
CA PRO A 198 -0.57 -25.31 0.74
C PRO A 198 0.90 -24.92 0.58
N ILE A 199 1.16 -23.62 0.55
CA ILE A 199 2.52 -23.09 0.54
C ILE A 199 3.12 -23.36 1.93
N ASN A 200 3.96 -24.38 2.01
CA ASN A 200 4.70 -24.72 3.22
C ASN A 200 5.83 -23.69 3.42
N MET A 201 5.60 -22.65 4.21
CA MET A 201 6.62 -21.64 4.56
C MET A 201 6.97 -21.68 6.06
N ASN A 202 7.79 -22.67 6.43
CA ASN A 202 8.62 -22.55 7.63
C ASN A 202 9.77 -21.55 7.34
N GLY A 203 9.46 -20.26 7.45
CA GLY A 203 10.45 -19.17 7.42
C GLY A 203 10.74 -18.68 8.84
N ASN A 204 11.65 -19.37 9.54
CA ASN A 204 12.21 -18.88 10.80
C ASN A 204 13.11 -17.68 10.49
N ASP A 205 12.65 -16.44 10.70
CA ASP A 205 13.50 -15.28 11.03
C ASP A 205 12.64 -14.09 11.50
N VAL A 206 11.78 -14.31 12.50
CA VAL A 206 11.17 -13.23 13.29
C VAL A 206 11.79 -13.28 14.67
N GLY A 207 12.64 -12.30 14.99
CA GLY A 207 13.16 -12.12 16.33
C GLY A 207 12.07 -11.51 17.20
N ASP A 208 11.47 -12.32 18.08
CA ASP A 208 10.59 -11.85 19.14
C ASP A 208 11.36 -10.90 20.06
N ASP A 209 11.03 -9.61 19.99
CA ASP A 209 11.20 -8.72 21.13
C ASP A 209 9.84 -8.58 21.83
N ASP A 210 9.85 -8.74 23.17
CA ASP A 210 8.65 -8.71 24.04
C ASP A 210 7.94 -7.33 24.07
N SER A 211 8.18 -6.47 23.08
CA SER A 211 7.59 -5.14 22.95
C SER A 211 6.45 -5.07 21.93
N GLY A 212 6.19 -6.15 21.17
CA GLY A 212 5.20 -6.16 20.10
C GLY A 212 5.56 -5.22 18.95
N SER A 213 6.84 -4.88 18.80
CA SER A 213 7.39 -4.03 17.76
C SER A 213 8.22 -4.88 16.81
N LEU A 214 7.76 -5.04 15.57
CA LEU A 214 8.59 -5.65 14.54
C LEU A 214 9.69 -4.65 14.16
N THR A 215 10.92 -4.92 14.61
CA THR A 215 12.09 -4.09 14.31
C THR A 215 12.85 -4.72 13.13
N PHE A 216 12.72 -4.17 11.93
CA PHE A 216 13.41 -4.69 10.74
C PHE A 216 14.84 -4.18 10.66
N LYS A 217 15.81 -5.08 10.46
CA LYS A 217 17.19 -4.72 10.16
C LYS A 217 17.35 -4.40 8.68
N GLU A 218 18.14 -3.38 8.41
CA GLU A 218 18.55 -2.89 7.08
C GLU A 218 18.96 -4.05 6.15
N HIS A 219 18.34 -4.14 4.97
CA HIS A 219 18.71 -5.07 3.90
C HIS A 219 19.46 -4.32 2.79
N HIS A 220 20.50 -4.95 2.25
CA HIS A 220 21.38 -4.38 1.24
C HIS A 220 20.80 -4.48 -0.18
N ASP A 221 21.25 -3.54 -1.03
CA ASP A 221 20.66 -3.03 -2.28
C ASP A 221 20.39 -3.99 -3.45
N ASP A 222 20.51 -5.32 -3.31
CA ASP A 222 20.31 -6.25 -4.45
C ASP A 222 19.23 -7.32 -4.22
N ASP A 223 18.56 -7.32 -3.06
CA ASP A 223 17.51 -8.29 -2.76
C ASP A 223 16.11 -7.69 -3.02
N ILE A 224 15.31 -8.38 -3.83
CA ILE A 224 13.86 -8.15 -3.95
C ILE A 224 13.27 -8.26 -2.54
N VAL A 225 12.87 -7.13 -1.96
CA VAL A 225 12.25 -7.12 -0.63
C VAL A 225 10.89 -7.80 -0.77
N ARG A 226 10.78 -8.97 -0.14
CA ARG A 226 9.57 -9.78 -0.15
C ARG A 226 8.49 -9.11 0.70
N PRO A 227 7.21 -9.36 0.40
CA PRO A 227 6.10 -8.88 1.21
C PRO A 227 6.26 -9.33 2.66
N ILE A 228 5.81 -8.50 3.60
CA ILE A 228 5.65 -8.94 4.98
C ILE A 228 4.37 -9.76 5.05
N TYR A 229 4.52 -11.06 5.27
CA TYR A 229 3.46 -11.94 5.75
C TYR A 229 3.36 -11.73 7.26
N VAL A 230 2.31 -11.03 7.69
CA VAL A 230 2.03 -10.78 9.11
C VAL A 230 1.21 -11.92 9.69
#